data_AF-A0A9E0T7V5-F1
#
_entry.id   AF-A0A9E0T7V5-F1
#
_cell.length_a   1.000
_cell.length_b   1.000
_cell.length_c   1.000
_cell.angle_alpha   90.00
_cell.angle_beta   90.00
_cell.angle_gamma   90.00
#
_symmetry.space_group_name_H-M   'P 1'
#
loop_
_entity.id
_entity.type
_entity.pdbx_description
1 polymer ?
#
loop_
_entity_poly.entity_id
_entity_poly.type
_entity_poly.pdbx_seq_one_letter_code
_entity_poly.pdbx_strand_id
1 'polypeptide(L)' 'MSAPAKSVLNESKQIERAAMLIQMGARMQVLESETTLSYERLIRLYKEIAGKSPSKGQLPFS' A
#
# COMPACT_ATOMS: atom_id res chain seq x y z
N MET A 1 4.96 27.39 15.03
CA MET A 1 5.46 26.49 13.97
C MET A 1 5.62 25.10 14.57
N SER A 2 4.70 24.18 14.30
CA SER A 2 4.80 22.80 14.79
C SER A 2 4.73 21.90 13.58
N ALA A 3 5.89 21.46 13.08
CA ALA A 3 5.91 20.31 12.18
C ALA A 3 5.45 19.13 13.04
N PRO A 4 4.30 18.50 12.79
CA PRO A 4 3.96 17.32 13.56
C PRO A 4 5.04 16.31 13.20
N ALA A 5 5.67 15.72 14.21
CA ALA A 5 6.40 14.48 14.04
C ALA A 5 5.41 13.51 13.39
N LYS A 6 5.46 13.40 12.06
CA LYS A 6 4.69 12.43 11.29
C LYS A 6 5.22 11.09 11.77
N SER A 7 4.59 10.56 12.82
CA SER A 7 5.12 9.47 13.62
C SER A 7 5.50 8.34 12.70
N VAL A 8 6.78 7.97 12.69
CA VAL A 8 7.28 6.75 12.04
C VAL A 8 6.40 5.56 12.42
N LEU A 9 5.88 5.54 13.65
CA LEU A 9 4.88 4.57 14.12
C LEU A 9 3.60 4.50 13.27
N ASN A 10 3.07 5.62 12.80
CA ASN A 10 1.90 5.62 11.91
C ASN A 10 2.27 5.09 10.53
N GLU A 11 3.46 5.41 10.03
CA GLU A 11 3.94 4.88 8.76
C GLU A 11 4.18 3.36 8.84
N SER A 12 4.77 2.86 9.93
CA SER A 12 4.94 1.44 10.19
C SER A 12 3.60 0.69 10.22
N LYS A 13 2.58 1.25 10.89
CA LYS A 13 1.22 0.66 10.91
C LYS A 13 0.60 0.59 9.51
N GLN A 14 0.80 1.61 8.69
CA GLN A 14 0.30 1.65 7.31
C GLN A 14 1.00 0.60 6.43
N ILE A 15 2.30 0.43 6.60
CA ILE A 15 3.10 -0.60 5.91
C ILE A 15 2.64 -2.00 6.30
N GLU A 16 2.48 -2.25 7.59
CA GLU A 16 2.02 -3.55 8.11
C GLU A 16 0.62 -3.90 7.60
N ARG A 17 -0.29 -2.93 7.60
CA ARG A 17 -1.63 -3.08 7.01
C ARG A 17 -1.57 -3.39 5.52
N ALA A 18 -0.77 -2.63 4.76
CA ALA A 18 -0.57 -2.88 3.33
C ALA A 18 -0.03 -4.30 3.09
N ALA A 19 0.96 -4.72 3.89
CA ALA A 19 1.59 -6.03 3.79
C ALA A 19 0.59 -7.17 4.02
N MET A 20 -0.24 -7.08 5.06
CA MET A 20 -1.29 -8.06 5.34
C MET A 20 -2.30 -8.15 4.18
N LEU A 21 -2.75 -7.00 3.66
CA LEU A 21 -3.66 -6.96 2.52
C LEU A 21 -3.04 -7.62 1.28
N ILE A 22 -1.76 -7.36 0.99
CA ILE A 22 -1.04 -7.99 -0.12
C ILE A 22 -0.94 -9.51 0.06
N GLN A 23 -0.62 -9.98 1.27
CA GLN A 23 -0.57 -11.41 1.58
C GLN A 23 -1.93 -12.10 1.39
N MET A 24 -3.03 -11.39 1.67
CA MET A 24 -4.39 -11.87 1.41
C MET A 24 -4.80 -11.78 -0.07
N GLY A 25 -3.90 -11.33 -0.97
CA GLY A 25 -4.19 -11.19 -2.39
C GLY A 25 -5.03 -9.97 -2.74
N ALA A 26 -5.05 -8.94 -1.88
CA ALA A 26 -5.75 -7.70 -2.16
C ALA A 26 -5.23 -7.03 -3.43
N ARG A 27 -6.13 -6.34 -4.12
CA ARG A 27 -5.85 -5.60 -5.35
C ARG A 27 -5.20 -4.25 -5.01
N MET A 28 -4.43 -3.69 -5.94
CA MET A 28 -3.73 -2.42 -5.74
C MET A 28 -4.67 -1.27 -5.35
N GLN A 29 -5.86 -1.22 -5.95
CA GLN A 29 -6.90 -0.24 -5.63
C GLN A 29 -7.36 -0.31 -4.17
N VAL A 30 -7.42 -1.52 -3.59
CA VAL A 30 -7.79 -1.71 -2.18
C VAL A 30 -6.67 -1.20 -1.27
N LEU A 31 -5.41 -1.42 -1.65
CA LEU A 31 -4.28 -0.90 -0.90
C LEU A 31 -4.26 0.64 -0.90
N GLU A 32 -4.59 1.25 -2.04
CA GLU A 32 -4.69 2.71 -2.18
C GLU A 32 -5.86 3.30 -1.38
N SER A 33 -6.98 2.59 -1.25
CA SER A 33 -8.12 3.06 -0.45
C SER A 33 -7.95 2.83 1.05
N GLU A 34 -7.29 1.74 1.45
CA GLU A 34 -7.13 1.33 2.86
C GLU A 34 -5.89 1.92 3.53
N THR A 35 -4.96 2.47 2.74
CA THR A 35 -3.68 2.99 3.25
C THR A 35 -3.43 4.41 2.76
N THR A 36 -2.63 5.16 3.52
CA THR A 36 -2.19 6.51 3.14
C THR A 36 -0.81 6.51 2.49
N LEU A 37 -0.31 5.34 2.05
CA LEU A 37 1.01 5.19 1.46
C LEU A 37 1.00 5.69 0.00
N SER A 38 2.17 6.17 -0.46
CA SER A 38 2.32 6.54 -1.86
C SER A 38 2.24 5.30 -2.76
N TYR A 39 1.73 5.50 -3.98
CA TYR A 39 1.61 4.46 -4.99
C TYR A 39 2.93 3.72 -5.25
N GLU A 40 4.05 4.44 -5.32
CA GLU A 40 5.38 3.84 -5.49
C GLU A 40 5.76 2.90 -4.34
N ARG A 41 5.43 3.27 -3.10
CA ARG A 41 5.74 2.46 -1.91
C ARG A 41 4.88 1.21 -1.88
N LEU A 42 3.60 1.34 -2.25
CA LEU A 42 2.69 0.20 -2.43
C LEU A 42 3.15 -0.76 -3.52
N ILE A 43 3.62 -0.26 -4.67
CA ILE A 43 4.17 -1.13 -5.74
C ILE A 43 5.38 -1.91 -5.24
N ARG A 44 6.31 -1.26 -4.54
CA ARG A 44 7.51 -1.94 -4.00
C ARG A 44 7.13 -3.02 -3.01
N LEU A 45 6.28 -2.70 -2.03
CA LEU A 45 5.73 -3.65 -1.07
C LEU A 45 5.03 -4.82 -1.75
N TYR A 46 4.21 -4.54 -2.76
CA TYR A 46 3.50 -5.57 -3.52
C TYR A 46 4.47 -6.52 -4.22
N LYS A 47 5.51 -5.99 -4.87
CA LYS A 47 6.53 -6.81 -5.53
C LYS A 47 7.34 -7.64 -4.55
N GLU A 48 7.72 -7.06 -3.41
CA GLU A 48 8.49 -7.75 -2.37
C GLU A 48 7.72 -8.91 -1.74
N ILE A 49 6.41 -8.73 -1.49
CA ILE A 49 5.58 -9.72 -0.80
C ILE A 49 4.96 -10.72 -1.79
N ALA A 50 4.34 -10.25 -2.87
CA ALA A 50 3.64 -11.10 -3.83
C ALA A 50 4.57 -11.68 -4.91
N GLY A 51 5.83 -11.25 -4.99
CA GLY A 51 6.83 -11.71 -5.96
C GLY A 51 6.52 -11.34 -7.42
N LYS A 52 5.45 -10.58 -7.66
CA LYS A 52 4.97 -10.17 -8.98
C LYS A 52 4.62 -8.70 -8.98
N SER A 53 4.73 -8.06 -10.14
CA SER A 53 4.23 -6.70 -10.27
C SER A 53 2.70 -6.72 -10.13
N PRO A 54 2.10 -5.78 -9.36
CA PRO A 54 0.65 -5.64 -9.34
C PRO A 54 0.18 -5.47 -10.80
N SER A 55 -0.87 -6.20 -11.16
CA SER A 55 -1.45 -6.13 -12.51
C SER A 55 -1.74 -4.66 -12.84
N LYS A 56 -1.03 -4.13 -13.85
CA LYS A 56 -1.30 -2.79 -14.37
C LYS A 56 -2.70 -2.81 -14.97
N GLY A 57 -3.65 -2.20 -14.29
CA GLY A 57 -5.01 -2.04 -14.79
C GLY A 57 -5.94 -3.16 -14.35
N GLN A 58 -6.44 -3.05 -13.13
CA GLN A 58 -7.88 -3.25 -12.99
C GLN A 58 -8.50 -1.92 -13.37
N LEU A 59 -8.99 -1.86 -14.60
CA LEU A 59 -9.78 -0.73 -15.08
C LEU A 59 -10.82 -0.38 -14.00
N PRO A 60 -10.86 0.87 -13.51
CA PRO A 60 -12.06 1.36 -12.87
C PRO A 60 -13.14 1.40 -13.96
N PHE A 61 -14.34 0.96 -13.62
CA PHE A 61 -15.55 0.99 -14.46
C PHE A 61 -15.70 -0.14 -15.50
N SER A 62 -16.64 -1.05 -15.21
CA SER A 62 -17.64 -1.56 -16.16
C SER A 62 -18.98 -1.57 -15.45
#